data_AF-A0A956L7Y3-F1
#
_entry.id   AF-A0A956L7Y3-F1
#
_cell.length_a   1.000
_cell.length_b   1.000
_cell.length_c   1.000
_cell.angle_alpha   90.00
_cell.angle_beta   90.00
_cell.angle_gamma   90.00
#
_symmetry.space_group_name_H-M   'P 1'
#
loop_
_entity.id
_entity.type
_entity.pdbx_description
1 polymer ?
#
loop_
_entity_poly.entity_id
_entity_poly.type
_entity_poly.pdbx_seq_one_letter_code
_entity_poly.pdbx_strand_id
1 'polypeptide(L)'
;AAHEHEDCDFLEPDPQVLEEMARCGVVRYDFPAMFAQLDWTPEFEREWLDLVGATAEEGERLIRVADDYRDDLFAKLEAIGREVGVEPWGTDVTLLTVVIELSKAVGDDEVAAASRRVAQERAGLAEPPASLEGLPVAERFLREFSDVGGAFEERITQELGAARAHELRVARDGWPGLKYQTGARCPD
;
A
#
# COMPACT_ATOMS: atom_id res chain seq x y z
N ALA A 1 2.47 -30.35 0.92
CA ALA A 1 2.26 -29.61 2.18
C ALA A 1 1.81 -28.22 1.79
N ALA A 2 0.50 -28.05 1.71
CA ALA A 2 -0.17 -26.80 1.38
C ALA A 2 -1.41 -26.82 2.28
N HIS A 3 -1.74 -25.69 2.93
CA HIS A 3 -2.82 -25.50 3.93
C HIS A 3 -2.40 -25.49 5.42
N GLU A 4 -1.41 -24.68 5.83
CA GLU A 4 -1.18 -24.37 7.27
C GLU A 4 -0.88 -22.89 7.55
N HIS A 5 -1.45 -21.97 6.76
CA HIS A 5 -1.26 -20.52 6.98
C HIS A 5 -2.61 -19.76 7.03
N GLU A 6 -3.68 -20.41 7.52
CA GLU A 6 -5.01 -19.78 7.68
C GLU A 6 -5.05 -18.69 8.77
N ASP A 7 -4.01 -18.62 9.63
CA ASP A 7 -3.89 -17.65 10.74
C ASP A 7 -2.66 -16.72 10.60
N CYS A 8 -2.11 -16.53 9.39
CA CYS A 8 -0.96 -15.65 9.24
C CYS A 8 -1.38 -14.18 9.18
N ASP A 9 -0.88 -13.39 10.13
CA ASP A 9 -1.03 -11.94 10.16
C ASP A 9 -0.66 -11.34 8.79
N PHE A 10 -1.56 -10.52 8.27
CA PHE A 10 -1.39 -9.87 6.99
C PHE A 10 -0.34 -8.76 7.06
N LEU A 11 -0.37 -7.98 8.13
CA LEU A 11 0.49 -6.81 8.33
C LEU A 11 1.89 -7.19 8.80
N GLU A 12 1.98 -8.15 9.72
CA GLU A 12 3.24 -8.62 10.30
C GLU A 12 3.43 -10.13 10.04
N PRO A 13 3.61 -10.56 8.78
CA PRO A 13 3.82 -11.96 8.48
C PRO A 13 5.07 -12.49 9.20
N ASP A 14 5.00 -13.72 9.69
CA ASP A 14 6.16 -14.37 10.29
C ASP A 14 7.29 -14.61 9.26
N PRO A 15 8.53 -14.90 9.71
CA PRO A 15 9.67 -15.09 8.80
C PRO A 15 9.46 -16.18 7.75
N GLN A 16 8.73 -17.26 8.06
CA GLN A 16 8.47 -18.34 7.11
C GLN A 16 7.53 -17.87 5.99
N VAL A 17 6.51 -17.08 6.34
CA VAL A 17 5.61 -16.46 5.35
C VAL A 17 6.37 -15.46 4.49
N LEU A 18 7.28 -14.66 5.08
CA LEU A 18 8.12 -13.73 4.33
C LEU A 18 9.06 -14.46 3.35
N GLU A 19 9.67 -15.56 3.76
CA GLU A 19 10.48 -16.41 2.87
C GLU A 19 9.66 -17.00 1.71
N GLU A 20 8.43 -17.48 1.99
CA GLU A 20 7.52 -17.95 0.94
C GLU A 20 7.12 -16.84 -0.02
N MET A 21 6.76 -15.66 0.50
CA MET A 21 6.47 -14.47 -0.28
C MET A 21 7.64 -14.10 -1.19
N ALA A 22 8.87 -14.09 -0.67
CA ALA A 22 10.08 -13.82 -1.44
C ALA A 22 10.32 -14.85 -2.56
N ARG A 23 10.14 -16.14 -2.26
CA ARG A 23 10.23 -17.22 -3.25
C ARG A 23 9.22 -17.04 -4.38
N CYS A 24 8.00 -16.63 -4.04
CA CYS A 24 6.89 -16.53 -4.97
C CYS A 24 6.79 -15.15 -5.64
N GLY A 25 7.60 -14.18 -5.20
CA GLY A 25 7.53 -12.79 -5.64
C GLY A 25 6.21 -12.11 -5.27
N VAL A 26 5.62 -12.49 -4.14
CA VAL A 26 4.34 -11.97 -3.62
C VAL A 26 4.64 -10.88 -2.59
N VAL A 27 3.92 -9.77 -2.69
CA VAL A 27 3.97 -8.66 -1.74
C VAL A 27 2.56 -8.41 -1.24
N ARG A 28 2.36 -8.44 0.08
CA ARG A 28 1.10 -8.11 0.75
C ARG A 28 1.11 -6.65 1.17
N TYR A 29 0.00 -5.95 1.01
CA TYR A 29 -0.13 -4.55 1.41
C TYR A 29 -1.58 -4.16 1.62
N ASP A 30 -1.78 -3.22 2.54
CA ASP A 30 -3.07 -2.69 2.94
C ASP A 30 -3.25 -1.25 2.47
N PHE A 31 -4.50 -0.92 2.13
CA PHE A 31 -4.94 0.42 1.79
C PHE A 31 -5.96 0.89 2.81
N PRO A 32 -5.74 2.07 3.41
CA PRO A 32 -6.81 2.80 4.05
C PRO A 32 -8.02 2.99 3.10
N ALA A 33 -9.23 2.80 3.62
CA ALA A 33 -10.47 2.76 2.83
C ALA A 33 -10.71 4.03 1.99
N MET A 34 -10.22 5.20 2.43
CA MET A 34 -10.26 6.45 1.67
C MET A 34 -9.68 6.34 0.27
N PHE A 35 -8.70 5.46 0.05
CA PHE A 35 -8.05 5.34 -1.25
C PHE A 35 -8.79 4.39 -2.19
N ALA A 36 -9.68 3.55 -1.65
CA ALA A 36 -10.46 2.58 -2.42
C ALA A 36 -11.83 3.12 -2.88
N GLN A 37 -12.27 4.27 -2.35
CA GLN A 37 -13.59 4.85 -2.60
C GLN A 37 -13.47 6.13 -3.45
N LEU A 38 -14.41 6.34 -4.36
CA LEU A 38 -14.53 7.61 -5.10
C LEU A 38 -15.07 8.71 -4.20
N ASP A 39 -16.15 8.39 -3.47
CA ASP A 39 -16.90 9.35 -2.66
C ASP A 39 -16.46 9.26 -1.19
N TRP A 40 -15.51 10.11 -0.83
CA TRP A 40 -15.14 10.35 0.57
C TRP A 40 -16.13 11.35 1.19
N THR A 41 -17.29 10.85 1.63
CA THR A 41 -18.34 11.69 2.22
C THR A 41 -18.15 11.85 3.73
N PRO A 42 -18.71 12.89 4.36
CA PRO A 42 -18.68 13.04 5.81
C PRO A 42 -19.29 11.85 6.57
N GLU A 43 -20.26 11.15 5.98
CA GLU A 43 -20.79 9.90 6.54
C GLU A 43 -19.73 8.80 6.56
N PHE A 44 -19.03 8.61 5.45
CA PHE A 44 -17.99 7.61 5.32
C PHE A 44 -16.78 7.92 6.21
N GLU A 45 -16.41 9.20 6.34
CA GLU A 45 -15.38 9.66 7.28
C GLU A 45 -15.67 9.20 8.70
N ARG A 46 -16.91 9.43 9.17
CA ARG A 46 -17.33 9.02 10.52
C ARG A 46 -17.27 7.50 10.69
N GLU A 47 -17.77 6.75 9.71
CA GLU A 47 -17.70 5.28 9.74
C GLU A 47 -16.26 4.78 9.76
N TRP A 48 -15.37 5.38 8.96
CA TRP A 48 -13.97 5.02 8.91
C TRP A 48 -13.23 5.36 10.22
N LEU A 49 -13.50 6.51 10.81
CA LEU A 49 -12.92 6.91 12.11
C LEU A 49 -13.36 5.97 13.24
N ASP A 50 -14.66 5.62 13.27
CA ASP A 50 -15.21 4.64 14.22
C ASP A 50 -14.59 3.26 14.01
N LEU A 51 -14.39 2.85 12.74
CA LEU A 51 -13.67 1.63 12.44
C LEU A 51 -12.26 1.75 13.01
N VAL A 52 -11.43 2.67 12.54
CA VAL A 52 -10.04 2.85 12.99
C VAL A 52 -9.90 2.97 14.52
N GLY A 53 -10.96 3.34 15.24
CA GLY A 53 -10.93 3.45 16.70
C GLY A 53 -10.33 4.78 17.14
N ALA A 54 -10.49 5.80 16.29
CA ALA A 54 -10.07 7.16 16.56
C ALA A 54 -11.01 7.81 17.58
N THR A 55 -10.44 8.59 18.49
CA THR A 55 -11.22 9.53 19.31
C THR A 55 -11.70 10.72 18.47
N ALA A 56 -12.65 11.49 18.97
CA ALA A 56 -13.12 12.70 18.30
C ALA A 56 -11.99 13.73 18.05
N GLU A 57 -11.02 13.85 18.96
CA GLU A 57 -9.87 14.76 18.79
C GLU A 57 -8.88 14.23 17.72
N GLU A 58 -8.66 12.93 17.68
CA GLU A 58 -7.80 12.30 16.67
C GLU A 58 -8.45 12.36 15.28
N GLY A 59 -9.79 12.30 15.22
CA GLY A 59 -10.53 12.23 13.97
C GLY A 59 -10.21 13.36 13.00
N GLU A 60 -10.27 14.61 13.46
CA GLU A 60 -9.94 15.77 12.61
C GLU A 60 -8.49 15.73 12.11
N ARG A 61 -7.55 15.19 12.90
CA ARG A 61 -6.14 15.06 12.49
C ARG A 61 -5.97 13.96 11.45
N LEU A 62 -6.60 12.81 11.67
CA LEU A 62 -6.54 11.68 10.76
C LEU A 62 -7.16 12.00 9.40
N ILE A 63 -8.29 12.72 9.35
CA ILE A 63 -8.89 13.16 8.08
C ILE A 63 -7.95 14.11 7.32
N ARG A 64 -7.33 15.09 7.98
CA ARG A 64 -6.35 15.96 7.31
C ARG A 64 -5.15 15.19 6.77
N VAL A 65 -4.57 14.28 7.57
CA VAL A 65 -3.46 13.43 7.13
C VAL A 65 -3.86 12.55 5.95
N ALA A 66 -5.10 12.06 5.95
CA ALA A 66 -5.66 11.27 4.85
C ALA A 66 -5.73 12.06 3.55
N ASP A 67 -6.31 13.25 3.60
CA ASP A 67 -6.46 14.13 2.44
C ASP A 67 -5.10 14.55 1.88
N ASP A 68 -4.20 15.04 2.76
CA ASP A 68 -2.85 15.46 2.37
C ASP A 68 -2.07 14.29 1.74
N TYR A 69 -2.15 13.10 2.35
CA TYR A 69 -1.47 11.92 1.82
C TYR A 69 -2.09 11.41 0.52
N ARG A 70 -3.42 11.51 0.37
CA ARG A 70 -4.11 11.19 -0.90
C ARG A 70 -3.54 12.05 -2.02
N ASP A 71 -3.50 13.35 -1.83
CA ASP A 71 -3.05 14.30 -2.85
C ASP A 71 -1.58 14.04 -3.22
N ASP A 72 -0.71 13.85 -2.22
CA ASP A 72 0.70 13.50 -2.43
C ASP A 72 0.85 12.18 -3.22
N LEU A 73 0.10 11.14 -2.85
CA LEU A 73 0.15 9.83 -3.50
C LEU A 73 -0.31 9.94 -4.96
N PHE A 74 -1.44 10.60 -5.23
CA PHE A 74 -1.94 10.77 -6.59
C PHE A 74 -0.97 11.60 -7.44
N ALA A 75 -0.38 12.67 -6.90
CA ALA A 75 0.62 13.45 -7.62
C ALA A 75 1.87 12.62 -8.00
N LYS A 76 2.34 11.75 -7.09
CA LYS A 76 3.44 10.82 -7.39
C LYS A 76 3.06 9.82 -8.49
N LEU A 77 1.89 9.21 -8.37
CA LEU A 77 1.41 8.24 -9.36
C LEU A 77 1.21 8.93 -10.73
N GLU A 78 0.68 10.14 -10.80
CA GLU A 78 0.56 10.90 -12.04
C GLU A 78 1.92 11.20 -12.67
N ALA A 79 2.95 11.49 -11.85
CA ALA A 79 4.32 11.65 -12.35
C ALA A 79 4.82 10.36 -13.00
N ILE A 80 4.63 9.22 -12.35
CA ILE A 80 4.94 7.88 -12.90
C ILE A 80 4.15 7.63 -14.19
N GLY A 81 2.85 7.92 -14.21
CA GLY A 81 1.97 7.72 -15.37
C GLY A 81 2.44 8.49 -16.59
N ARG A 82 2.88 9.74 -16.42
CA ARG A 82 3.45 10.54 -17.52
C ARG A 82 4.72 9.92 -18.09
N GLU A 83 5.55 9.26 -17.29
CA GLU A 83 6.76 8.59 -17.77
C GLU A 83 6.46 7.39 -18.67
N VAL A 84 5.31 6.73 -18.47
CA VAL A 84 4.87 5.57 -19.27
C VAL A 84 3.76 5.91 -20.28
N GLY A 85 3.49 7.20 -20.49
CA GLY A 85 2.53 7.66 -21.51
C GLY A 85 1.06 7.43 -21.14
N VAL A 86 0.73 7.30 -19.86
CA VAL A 86 -0.64 7.25 -19.37
C VAL A 86 -1.20 8.68 -19.31
N GLU A 87 -2.40 8.86 -19.86
CA GLU A 87 -3.11 10.14 -19.79
C GLU A 87 -3.53 10.48 -18.35
N PRO A 88 -3.60 11.77 -17.97
CA PRO A 88 -4.08 12.17 -16.65
C PRO A 88 -5.49 11.62 -16.36
N TRP A 89 -5.69 11.09 -15.15
CA TRP A 89 -6.94 10.41 -14.78
C TRP A 89 -8.06 11.37 -14.34
N GLY A 90 -7.72 12.61 -14.01
CA GLY A 90 -8.65 13.56 -13.40
C GLY A 90 -8.90 13.25 -11.92
N THR A 91 -9.93 13.87 -11.34
CA THR A 91 -10.27 13.75 -9.90
C THR A 91 -11.18 12.57 -9.57
N ASP A 92 -11.86 12.01 -10.58
CA ASP A 92 -12.96 11.06 -10.39
C ASP A 92 -12.47 9.61 -10.59
N VAL A 93 -11.36 9.27 -9.93
CA VAL A 93 -10.71 7.95 -10.05
C VAL A 93 -10.31 7.41 -8.68
N THR A 94 -10.42 6.08 -8.49
CA THR A 94 -9.92 5.40 -7.29
C THR A 94 -8.45 5.03 -7.45
N LEU A 95 -7.75 4.84 -6.33
CA LEU A 95 -6.36 4.35 -6.37
C LEU A 95 -6.27 3.02 -7.12
N LEU A 96 -7.26 2.13 -6.95
CA LEU A 96 -7.27 0.84 -7.63
C LEU A 96 -7.34 0.98 -9.16
N THR A 97 -8.13 1.92 -9.68
CA THR A 97 -8.19 2.18 -11.12
C THR A 97 -6.85 2.72 -11.63
N VAL A 98 -6.25 3.67 -10.91
CA VAL A 98 -4.90 4.20 -11.23
C VAL A 98 -3.87 3.07 -11.31
N VAL A 99 -3.89 2.17 -10.34
CA VAL A 99 -2.96 1.04 -10.23
C VAL A 99 -3.14 0.07 -11.38
N ILE A 100 -4.38 -0.24 -11.76
CA ILE A 100 -4.67 -1.12 -12.89
C ILE A 100 -4.13 -0.52 -14.18
N GLU A 101 -4.36 0.77 -14.42
CA GLU A 101 -3.87 1.44 -15.63
C GLU A 101 -2.34 1.56 -15.66
N LEU A 102 -1.71 1.91 -14.53
CA LEU A 102 -0.25 1.93 -14.42
C LEU A 102 0.36 0.54 -14.61
N SER A 103 -0.21 -0.50 -13.99
CA SER A 103 0.27 -1.89 -14.13
C SER A 103 0.25 -2.34 -15.60
N LYS A 104 -0.82 -2.03 -16.33
CA LYS A 104 -0.92 -2.31 -17.76
C LYS A 104 0.12 -1.55 -18.58
N ALA A 105 0.40 -0.30 -18.22
CA ALA A 105 1.33 0.55 -18.95
C ALA A 105 2.79 0.15 -18.73
N VAL A 106 3.17 -0.26 -17.52
CA VAL A 106 4.53 -0.77 -17.24
C VAL A 106 4.73 -2.20 -17.75
N GLY A 107 3.68 -3.02 -17.76
CA GLY A 107 3.71 -4.41 -18.21
C GLY A 107 3.91 -5.41 -17.07
N ASP A 108 3.17 -6.52 -17.16
CA ASP A 108 3.07 -7.54 -16.10
C ASP A 108 4.43 -8.18 -15.74
N ASP A 109 5.31 -8.39 -16.73
CA ASP A 109 6.64 -8.97 -16.50
C ASP A 109 7.53 -8.04 -15.67
N GLU A 110 7.45 -6.72 -15.91
CA GLU A 110 8.22 -5.74 -15.15
C GLU A 110 7.69 -5.62 -13.72
N VAL A 111 6.36 -5.65 -13.53
CA VAL A 111 5.73 -5.67 -12.20
C VAL A 111 6.11 -6.94 -11.44
N ALA A 112 6.09 -8.11 -12.09
CA ALA A 112 6.48 -9.37 -11.46
C ALA A 112 7.95 -9.35 -11.04
N ALA A 113 8.84 -8.82 -11.88
CA ALA A 113 10.26 -8.68 -11.55
C ALA A 113 10.49 -7.70 -10.38
N ALA A 114 9.80 -6.57 -10.35
CA ALA A 114 9.84 -5.62 -9.23
C ALA A 114 9.30 -6.25 -7.94
N SER A 115 8.19 -6.98 -8.03
CA SER A 115 7.54 -7.65 -6.89
C SER A 115 8.44 -8.68 -6.24
N ARG A 116 9.19 -9.43 -7.04
CA ARG A 116 10.22 -10.34 -6.53
C ARG A 116 11.30 -9.62 -5.73
N ARG A 117 11.78 -8.47 -6.20
CA ARG A 117 12.81 -7.68 -5.49
C ARG A 117 12.27 -7.17 -4.16
N VAL A 118 11.11 -6.53 -4.16
CA VAL A 118 10.47 -6.02 -2.94
C VAL A 118 10.18 -7.14 -1.94
N ALA A 119 9.71 -8.30 -2.40
CA ALA A 119 9.46 -9.45 -1.53
C ALA A 119 10.77 -10.00 -0.91
N GLN A 120 11.85 -10.08 -1.67
CA GLN A 120 13.17 -10.48 -1.15
C GLN A 120 13.69 -9.50 -0.10
N GLU A 121 13.49 -8.19 -0.29
CA GLU A 121 13.87 -7.17 0.69
C GLU A 121 13.10 -7.30 1.99
N ARG A 122 11.78 -7.48 1.92
CA ARG A 122 10.94 -7.68 3.12
C ARG A 122 11.29 -8.94 3.90
N ALA A 123 11.80 -9.96 3.22
CA ALA A 123 12.32 -11.18 3.85
C ALA A 123 13.78 -11.06 4.36
N GLY A 124 14.43 -9.91 4.19
CA GLY A 124 15.84 -9.72 4.55
C GLY A 124 16.83 -10.50 3.67
N LEU A 125 16.40 -10.95 2.48
CA LEU A 125 17.22 -11.70 1.53
C LEU A 125 17.96 -10.79 0.54
N ALA A 126 17.54 -9.53 0.45
CA ALA A 126 18.18 -8.49 -0.35
C ALA A 126 18.17 -7.16 0.43
N GLU A 127 19.17 -6.32 0.19
CA GLU A 127 19.20 -4.95 0.74
C GLU A 127 18.29 -4.04 -0.09
N PRO A 128 17.50 -3.15 0.54
CA PRO A 128 16.74 -2.15 -0.19
C PRO A 128 17.70 -1.18 -0.92
N PRO A 129 17.29 -0.62 -2.08
CA PRO A 129 18.11 0.33 -2.81
C PRO A 129 18.32 1.60 -1.98
N ALA A 130 19.56 2.12 -1.98
CA ALA A 130 19.89 3.35 -1.26
C ALA A 130 19.20 4.61 -1.82
N SER A 131 18.71 4.55 -3.06
CA SER A 131 17.95 5.61 -3.72
C SER A 131 16.95 5.00 -4.69
N LEU A 132 15.80 5.66 -4.86
CA LEU A 132 14.83 5.33 -5.90
C LEU A 132 15.19 5.94 -7.26
N GLU A 133 16.14 6.88 -7.28
CA GLU A 133 16.59 7.53 -8.50
C GLU A 133 17.28 6.50 -9.43
N GLY A 134 16.83 6.45 -10.68
CA GLY A 134 17.36 5.52 -11.68
C GLY A 134 16.80 4.10 -11.60
N LEU A 135 15.90 3.79 -10.65
CA LEU A 135 15.17 2.52 -10.67
C LEU A 135 14.20 2.47 -11.86
N PRO A 136 13.93 1.27 -12.41
CA PRO A 136 12.89 1.07 -13.42
C PRO A 136 11.54 1.63 -12.97
N VAL A 137 10.74 2.13 -13.90
CA VAL A 137 9.43 2.75 -13.58
C VAL A 137 8.52 1.77 -12.86
N ALA A 138 8.44 0.51 -13.31
CA ALA A 138 7.65 -0.54 -12.66
C ALA A 138 8.04 -0.76 -11.20
N GLU A 139 9.33 -0.62 -10.87
CA GLU A 139 9.81 -0.79 -9.50
C GLU A 139 9.47 0.41 -8.62
N ARG A 140 9.63 1.65 -9.11
CA ARG A 140 9.18 2.84 -8.38
C ARG A 140 7.68 2.80 -8.14
N PHE A 141 6.90 2.46 -9.18
CA PHE A 141 5.45 2.26 -9.08
C PHE A 141 5.09 1.25 -8.00
N LEU A 142 5.69 0.05 -8.05
CA LEU A 142 5.35 -0.99 -7.09
C LEU A 142 5.75 -0.63 -5.66
N ARG A 143 6.89 0.05 -5.46
CA ARG A 143 7.32 0.49 -4.13
C ARG A 143 6.35 1.52 -3.55
N GLU A 144 6.00 2.55 -4.31
CA GLU A 144 5.01 3.54 -3.88
C GLU A 144 3.65 2.90 -3.58
N PHE A 145 3.24 1.93 -4.40
CA PHE A 145 1.94 1.28 -4.24
C PHE A 145 1.88 0.27 -3.08
N SER A 146 2.93 -0.54 -2.91
CA SER A 146 2.97 -1.60 -1.89
C SER A 146 3.29 -1.07 -0.48
N ASP A 147 3.66 0.20 -0.35
CA ASP A 147 3.95 0.85 0.93
C ASP A 147 2.88 1.88 1.34
N VAL A 148 1.72 1.93 0.67
CA VAL A 148 0.69 2.94 0.97
C VAL A 148 0.26 2.92 2.45
N GLY A 149 0.03 1.74 3.02
CA GLY A 149 -0.31 1.62 4.44
C GLY A 149 0.82 2.05 5.38
N GLY A 150 2.08 1.77 5.03
CA GLY A 150 3.27 2.14 5.81
C GLY A 150 3.54 3.63 5.78
N ALA A 151 3.54 4.22 4.59
CA ALA A 151 3.70 5.66 4.41
C ALA A 151 2.57 6.44 5.11
N PHE A 152 1.33 5.93 5.10
CA PHE A 152 0.24 6.55 5.85
C PHE A 152 0.47 6.51 7.37
N GLU A 153 0.92 5.37 7.91
CA GLU A 153 1.27 5.23 9.33
C GLU A 153 2.40 6.18 9.74
N GLU A 154 3.40 6.37 8.88
CA GLU A 154 4.48 7.33 9.13
C GLU A 154 3.97 8.78 9.21
N ARG A 155 3.00 9.15 8.38
CA ARG A 155 2.37 10.48 8.47
C ARG A 155 1.59 10.64 9.77
N ILE A 156 0.81 9.62 10.17
CA ILE A 156 0.07 9.65 11.43
C ILE A 156 1.03 9.70 12.63
N THR A 157 2.19 9.05 12.53
CA THR A 157 3.23 9.09 13.57
C THR A 157 3.66 10.53 13.89
N GLN A 158 3.66 11.43 12.90
CA GLN A 158 4.02 12.84 13.11
C GLN A 158 2.95 13.61 13.90
N GLU A 159 1.69 13.19 13.82
CA GLU A 159 0.55 13.87 14.47
C GLU A 159 0.17 13.27 15.84
N LEU A 160 0.23 11.94 15.96
CA LEU A 160 -0.26 11.18 17.12
C LEU A 160 0.85 10.42 17.86
N GLY A 161 2.05 10.34 17.29
CA GLY A 161 3.16 9.54 17.81
C GLY A 161 3.12 8.08 17.35
N ALA A 162 4.31 7.46 17.30
CA ALA A 162 4.51 6.14 16.70
C ALA A 162 3.66 5.03 17.36
N ALA A 163 3.59 5.02 18.70
CA ALA A 163 2.83 4.00 19.41
C ALA A 163 1.34 4.02 19.06
N ARG A 164 0.74 5.22 18.96
CA ARG A 164 -0.67 5.36 18.62
C ARG A 164 -0.94 5.08 17.15
N ALA A 165 -0.07 5.57 16.25
CA ALA A 165 -0.18 5.27 14.82
C ALA A 165 -0.18 3.75 14.56
N HIS A 166 0.74 3.04 15.21
CA HIS A 166 0.84 1.60 15.13
C HIS A 166 -0.37 0.89 15.72
N GLU A 167 -0.82 1.29 16.92
CA GLU A 167 -2.04 0.75 17.56
C GLU A 167 -3.25 0.82 16.62
N LEU A 168 -3.46 1.96 15.96
CA LEU A 168 -4.57 2.17 15.02
C LEU A 168 -4.50 1.21 13.82
N ARG A 169 -3.30 0.90 13.32
CA ARG A 169 -3.10 0.02 12.16
C ARG A 169 -3.22 -1.47 12.54
N VAL A 170 -2.61 -1.91 13.64
CA VAL A 170 -2.59 -3.33 14.03
C VAL A 170 -3.92 -3.82 14.58
N ALA A 171 -4.81 -2.93 15.05
CA ALA A 171 -6.11 -3.30 15.63
C ALA A 171 -7.00 -4.17 14.73
N ARG A 172 -6.77 -4.15 13.41
CA ARG A 172 -7.41 -5.04 12.42
C ARG A 172 -6.42 -5.70 11.47
N ASP A 173 -5.18 -5.88 11.93
CA ASP A 173 -4.13 -6.50 11.12
C ASP A 173 -3.93 -5.74 9.79
N GLY A 174 -3.85 -4.40 9.90
CA GLY A 174 -3.81 -3.45 8.77
C GLY A 174 -4.92 -2.40 8.85
N TRP A 175 -4.80 -1.38 7.99
CA TRP A 175 -5.81 -0.32 7.89
C TRP A 175 -7.17 -0.87 7.46
N PRO A 176 -8.29 -0.39 8.04
CA PRO A 176 -9.62 -0.65 7.51
C PRO A 176 -9.69 -0.19 6.06
N GLY A 177 -10.01 -1.12 5.16
CA GLY A 177 -10.03 -0.87 3.71
C GLY A 177 -9.70 -2.14 2.93
N LEU A 178 -8.79 -2.03 1.96
CA LEU A 178 -8.45 -3.13 1.06
C LEU A 178 -7.14 -3.78 1.49
N LYS A 179 -7.17 -5.09 1.73
CA LYS A 179 -5.96 -5.93 1.82
C LYS A 179 -5.72 -6.58 0.46
N TYR A 180 -4.51 -6.45 -0.06
CA TYR A 180 -4.17 -6.94 -1.40
C TYR A 180 -2.83 -7.68 -1.41
N GLN A 181 -2.66 -8.60 -2.35
CA GLN A 181 -1.38 -9.26 -2.60
C GLN A 181 -1.05 -9.26 -4.09
N THR A 182 0.22 -9.05 -4.45
CA THR A 182 0.66 -9.22 -5.84
C THR A 182 0.69 -10.69 -6.24
N GLY A 183 0.25 -11.00 -7.46
CA GLY A 183 0.28 -12.35 -8.01
C GLY A 183 -0.78 -13.30 -7.41
N ALA A 184 -1.13 -14.35 -8.16
CA ALA A 184 -2.12 -15.34 -7.72
C ALA A 184 -1.49 -16.63 -7.20
N ARG A 185 -0.25 -16.97 -7.62
CA ARG A 185 0.45 -18.23 -7.29
C ARG A 185 1.96 -18.10 -7.42
N CYS A 186 2.69 -18.92 -6.67
CA CYS A 186 4.12 -19.13 -6.90
C CYS A 186 4.35 -19.68 -8.32
N PRO A 187 5.30 -19.15 -9.09
CA PRO A 187 5.70 -19.77 -10.35
C PRO A 187 6.27 -21.18 -10.07
N ASP A 188 5.87 -22.15 -10.91
CA ASP A 188 6.34 -23.55 -10.84
C ASP A 188 7.86 -23.68 -11.08
#